data_AF-A0A2S9FCZ6-F1
#
_entry.id   AF-A0A2S9FCZ6-F1
#
_cell.length_a   1.000
_cell.length_b   1.000
_cell.length_c   1.000
_cell.angle_alpha   90.00
_cell.angle_beta   90.00
_cell.angle_gamma   90.00
#
_symmetry.space_group_name_H-M   'P 1'
#
loop_
_entity.id
_entity.type
_entity.pdbx_description
1 polymer ?
#
loop_
_entity_poly.entity_id
_entity_poly.type
_entity_poly.pdbx_seq_one_letter_code
_entity_poly.pdbx_strand_id
1 'polypeptide(L)'
;LAALDDSKKLNENERERLYPLIRRYALAYHVVYIPSVEVDRRGVHVANIEGMRRAVAGLPFRPGYVLSDGFRVPGLPTPSLPVVGGDAAAACIAAASVLAKVSRDRLMVAMESELPGYGFADHKGYNTRAHGAALARLGPSRQHRYSFINVRRLVLDGEPGEHGELECGKMGTVSPVDSDLCEGQLSR
;
A
#
# COMPACT_ATOMS: atom_id res chain seq x y z
N LEU A 1 1.22 -26.99 -10.44
CA LEU A 1 0.45 -25.92 -9.74
C LEU A 1 -1.05 -26.09 -10.00
N ALA A 2 -1.60 -27.31 -9.90
CA ALA A 2 -3.02 -27.55 -10.23
C ALA A 2 -4.00 -26.90 -9.22
N ALA A 3 -3.54 -26.60 -8.00
CA ALA A 3 -4.32 -25.97 -6.93
C ALA A 3 -4.38 -24.43 -7.01
N LEU A 4 -4.09 -23.84 -8.17
CA LEU A 4 -4.01 -22.39 -8.40
C LEU A 4 -5.20 -21.88 -9.22
N ASP A 5 -6.38 -22.48 -9.00
CA ASP A 5 -7.58 -22.26 -9.81
C ASP A 5 -8.48 -21.15 -9.27
N ASP A 6 -8.41 -20.77 -7.99
CA ASP A 6 -9.05 -19.58 -7.44
C ASP A 6 -8.39 -19.13 -6.11
N SER A 7 -7.58 -18.08 -6.16
CA SER A 7 -6.84 -17.58 -4.99
C SER A 7 -7.73 -17.15 -3.82
N LYS A 8 -9.00 -16.85 -4.10
CA LYS A 8 -10.02 -16.41 -3.13
C LYS A 8 -10.68 -17.58 -2.42
N LYS A 9 -10.67 -18.78 -2.99
CA LYS A 9 -11.11 -20.03 -2.34
C LYS A 9 -10.06 -20.64 -1.43
N LEU A 10 -8.79 -20.31 -1.66
CA LEU A 10 -7.69 -20.78 -0.83
C LEU A 10 -7.81 -20.21 0.59
N ASN A 11 -7.58 -21.05 1.59
CA ASN A 11 -7.40 -20.57 2.96
C ASN A 11 -5.97 -20.02 3.18
N GLU A 12 -5.72 -19.44 4.36
CA GLU A 12 -4.40 -18.87 4.69
C GLU A 12 -3.27 -19.91 4.61
N ASN A 13 -3.48 -21.11 5.13
CA ASN A 13 -2.49 -22.18 5.13
C ASN A 13 -2.14 -22.65 3.72
N GLU A 14 -3.13 -22.74 2.83
CA GLU A 14 -2.92 -23.11 1.42
C GLU A 14 -2.13 -22.05 0.67
N ARG A 15 -2.44 -20.76 0.89
CA ARG A 15 -1.68 -19.65 0.31
C ARG A 15 -0.23 -19.65 0.78
N GLU A 16 0.00 -19.86 2.08
CA GLU A 16 1.33 -19.97 2.67
C GLU A 16 2.13 -21.14 2.07
N ARG A 17 1.49 -22.29 1.84
CA ARG A 17 2.10 -23.44 1.16
C ARG A 17 2.42 -23.16 -0.31
N LEU A 18 1.56 -22.42 -1.01
CA LEU A 18 1.74 -22.12 -2.44
C LEU A 18 2.77 -21.01 -2.68
N TYR A 19 2.92 -20.06 -1.76
CA TYR A 19 3.87 -18.94 -1.89
C TYR A 19 5.30 -19.36 -2.28
N PRO A 20 5.97 -20.29 -1.59
CA PRO A 20 7.32 -20.73 -1.98
C PRO A 20 7.33 -21.51 -3.30
N LEU A 21 6.26 -22.25 -3.63
CA LEU A 21 6.15 -22.96 -4.90
C LEU A 21 6.02 -21.99 -6.06
N ILE A 22 5.18 -20.96 -5.93
CA ILE A 22 5.04 -19.90 -6.93
C ILE A 22 6.40 -19.22 -7.16
N ARG A 23 7.11 -18.84 -6.09
CA ARG A 23 8.45 -18.22 -6.22
C ARG A 23 9.46 -19.13 -6.91
N ARG A 24 9.38 -20.44 -6.69
CA ARG A 24 10.26 -21.43 -7.32
C ARG A 24 9.99 -21.61 -8.80
N TYR A 25 8.72 -21.61 -9.21
CA TYR A 25 8.32 -21.92 -10.60
C TYR A 25 8.08 -20.70 -11.48
N ALA A 26 7.84 -19.52 -10.88
CA ALA A 26 7.70 -18.29 -11.63
C ALA A 26 9.05 -17.89 -12.25
N LEU A 27 9.02 -17.52 -13.54
CA LEU A 27 10.21 -17.00 -14.22
C LEU A 27 10.74 -15.72 -13.55
N ALA A 28 9.82 -14.87 -13.10
CA ALA A 28 10.11 -13.73 -12.24
C ALA A 28 8.85 -13.30 -11.48
N TYR A 29 9.04 -12.58 -10.38
CA TYR A 29 7.97 -11.92 -9.64
C TYR A 29 8.51 -10.65 -8.99
N HIS A 30 7.62 -9.68 -8.73
CA HIS A 30 7.96 -8.47 -7.99
C HIS A 30 6.76 -8.06 -7.12
N VAL A 31 7.03 -7.76 -5.85
CA VAL A 31 6.00 -7.35 -4.88
C VAL A 31 6.27 -5.91 -4.48
N VAL A 32 5.24 -5.06 -4.61
CA VAL A 32 5.32 -3.63 -4.31
C VAL A 32 4.47 -3.31 -3.10
N TYR A 33 5.04 -2.58 -2.15
CA TYR A 33 4.32 -2.00 -1.03
C TYR A 33 4.13 -0.50 -1.27
N ILE A 34 2.88 -0.04 -1.14
CA ILE A 34 2.56 1.39 -1.24
C ILE A 34 2.24 1.92 0.17
N PRO A 35 3.01 2.91 0.67
CA PRO A 35 2.78 3.50 1.99
C PRO A 35 1.37 4.10 2.14
N SER A 36 0.84 4.11 3.36
CA SER A 36 -0.42 4.77 3.73
C SER A 36 -0.46 6.23 3.24
N VAL A 37 0.62 6.97 3.47
CA VAL A 37 0.77 8.38 3.07
C VAL A 37 0.65 8.60 1.56
N GLU A 38 1.14 7.66 0.74
CA GLU A 38 1.01 7.77 -0.72
C GLU A 38 -0.43 7.49 -1.15
N VAL A 39 -1.09 6.52 -0.50
CA VAL A 39 -2.50 6.22 -0.74
C VAL A 39 -3.38 7.41 -0.36
N ASP A 40 -3.13 8.05 0.79
CA ASP A 40 -3.88 9.23 1.23
C ASP A 40 -3.72 10.40 0.25
N ARG A 41 -2.51 10.63 -0.27
CA ARG A 41 -2.23 11.73 -1.20
C ARG A 41 -2.91 11.57 -2.57
N ARG A 42 -3.00 10.34 -3.09
CA ARG A 42 -3.42 10.08 -4.49
C ARG A 42 -4.78 9.40 -4.63
N GLY A 43 -5.29 8.81 -3.55
CA GLY A 43 -6.47 7.96 -3.56
C GLY A 43 -6.14 6.49 -3.87
N VAL A 44 -6.95 5.59 -3.31
CA VAL A 44 -6.73 4.13 -3.37
C VAL A 44 -6.74 3.57 -4.79
N HIS A 45 -7.62 4.06 -5.66
CA HIS A 45 -7.71 3.55 -7.03
C HIS A 45 -6.44 3.89 -7.85
N VAL A 46 -5.97 5.13 -7.74
CA VAL A 46 -4.75 5.59 -8.41
C VAL A 46 -3.53 4.87 -7.85
N ALA A 47 -3.46 4.68 -6.52
CA ALA A 47 -2.41 3.91 -5.88
C ALA A 47 -2.38 2.46 -6.38
N ASN A 48 -3.54 1.80 -6.55
CA ASN A 48 -3.58 0.43 -7.07
C ASN A 48 -3.05 0.33 -8.51
N ILE A 49 -3.44 1.25 -9.40
CA ILE A 49 -2.92 1.32 -10.77
C ILE A 49 -1.40 1.51 -10.76
N GLU A 50 -0.93 2.44 -9.94
CA GLU A 50 0.49 2.73 -9.79
C GLU A 50 1.28 1.52 -9.25
N GLY A 51 0.71 0.79 -8.28
CA GLY A 51 1.27 -0.44 -7.75
C GLY A 51 1.46 -1.50 -8.82
N MET A 52 0.47 -1.69 -9.69
CA MET A 52 0.58 -2.63 -10.81
C MET A 52 1.64 -2.19 -11.83
N ARG A 53 1.75 -0.88 -12.13
CA ARG A 53 2.82 -0.36 -13.00
C ARG A 53 4.20 -0.63 -12.42
N ARG A 54 4.40 -0.31 -11.14
CA ARG A 54 5.67 -0.58 -10.42
C ARG A 54 5.98 -2.07 -10.37
N ALA A 55 4.98 -2.92 -10.17
CA ALA A 55 5.14 -4.36 -10.16
C ALA A 55 5.64 -4.90 -11.51
N VAL A 56 5.07 -4.44 -12.62
CA VAL A 56 5.54 -4.81 -13.97
C VAL A 56 6.93 -4.24 -14.26
N ALA A 57 7.19 -2.99 -13.88
CA ALA A 57 8.48 -2.33 -14.10
C ALA A 57 9.63 -2.92 -13.27
N GLY A 58 9.32 -3.52 -12.11
CA GLY A 58 10.30 -4.18 -11.24
C GLY A 58 10.66 -5.61 -11.67
N LEU A 59 10.07 -6.13 -12.76
CA LEU A 59 10.49 -7.41 -13.33
C LEU A 59 11.87 -7.28 -14.01
N PRO A 60 12.72 -8.32 -13.96
CA PRO A 60 14.06 -8.28 -14.55
C PRO A 60 14.04 -8.27 -16.09
N PHE A 61 12.87 -8.45 -16.70
CA PHE A 61 12.65 -8.38 -18.14
C PHE A 61 11.28 -7.78 -18.43
N ARG A 62 11.14 -7.22 -19.64
CA ARG A 62 9.86 -6.67 -20.10
C ARG A 62 8.94 -7.82 -20.58
N PRO A 63 7.75 -8.00 -19.99
CA PRO A 63 6.81 -9.01 -20.47
C PRO A 63 6.28 -8.65 -21.87
N GLY A 64 5.95 -9.65 -22.69
CA GLY A 64 5.32 -9.40 -24.00
C GLY A 64 3.86 -8.95 -23.89
N TYR A 65 3.17 -9.40 -22.84
CA TYR A 65 1.75 -9.13 -22.60
C TYR A 65 1.45 -9.19 -21.10
N VAL A 66 0.52 -8.36 -20.61
CA VAL A 66 0.14 -8.29 -19.19
C VAL A 66 -1.34 -8.63 -19.01
N LEU A 67 -1.65 -9.52 -18.07
CA LEU A 67 -3.01 -9.78 -17.62
C LEU A 67 -3.20 -9.15 -16.24
N SER A 68 -4.32 -8.44 -16.02
CA SER A 68 -4.63 -7.74 -14.76
C SER A 68 -6.01 -8.12 -14.25
N ASP A 69 -6.19 -8.31 -12.94
CA ASP A 69 -7.51 -8.63 -12.36
C ASP A 69 -8.39 -7.38 -12.28
N GLY A 70 -9.59 -7.46 -12.86
CA GLY A 70 -10.69 -6.52 -12.65
C GLY A 70 -10.65 -5.24 -13.48
N PHE A 71 -9.52 -4.52 -13.59
CA PHE A 71 -9.50 -3.20 -14.24
C PHE A 71 -8.26 -2.93 -15.08
N ARG A 72 -8.42 -2.05 -16.08
CA ARG A 72 -7.34 -1.65 -16.99
C ARG A 72 -6.26 -0.91 -16.21
N VAL A 73 -5.00 -1.11 -16.62
CA VAL A 73 -3.83 -0.40 -16.11
C VAL A 73 -3.26 0.49 -17.22
N PRO A 74 -3.72 1.76 -17.35
CA PRO A 74 -3.19 2.68 -18.36
C PRO A 74 -1.68 2.87 -18.17
N GLY A 75 -0.92 3.23 -19.21
CA GLY A 75 0.49 3.59 -19.07
C GLY A 75 1.46 2.43 -18.83
N LEU A 76 1.02 1.17 -18.99
CA LEU A 76 1.96 0.05 -19.13
C LEU A 76 2.69 0.18 -20.48
N PRO A 77 4.00 -0.12 -20.53
CA PRO A 77 4.75 -0.09 -21.78
C PRO A 77 4.36 -1.25 -22.71
N THR A 78 3.59 -2.22 -22.22
CA THR A 78 3.26 -3.47 -22.91
C THR A 78 1.75 -3.59 -23.07
N PRO A 79 1.27 -4.25 -24.14
CA PRO A 79 -0.15 -4.56 -24.27
C PRO A 79 -0.69 -5.27 -23.03
N SER A 80 -1.89 -4.91 -22.62
CA SER A 80 -2.50 -5.43 -21.40
C SER A 80 -3.98 -5.72 -21.56
N LEU A 81 -4.45 -6.80 -20.94
CA LEU A 81 -5.86 -7.17 -20.88
C LEU A 81 -6.36 -7.19 -19.42
N PRO A 82 -7.37 -6.38 -19.06
CA PRO A 82 -8.11 -6.60 -17.84
C PRO A 82 -8.99 -7.84 -17.96
N VAL A 83 -8.92 -8.71 -16.96
CA VAL A 83 -9.69 -9.95 -16.87
C VAL A 83 -10.58 -9.86 -15.63
N VAL A 84 -11.88 -9.85 -15.82
CA VAL A 84 -12.85 -9.86 -14.70
C VAL A 84 -12.85 -11.25 -14.09
N GLY A 85 -12.58 -11.35 -12.78
CA GLY A 85 -12.41 -12.65 -12.13
C GLY A 85 -11.12 -13.34 -12.58
N GLY A 86 -10.07 -12.56 -12.82
CA GLY A 86 -8.82 -13.05 -13.41
C GLY A 86 -8.15 -14.16 -12.61
N ASP A 87 -8.30 -14.15 -11.29
CA ASP A 87 -7.82 -15.21 -10.40
C ASP A 87 -8.37 -16.60 -10.78
N ALA A 88 -9.61 -16.68 -11.27
CA ALA A 88 -10.22 -17.94 -11.69
C ALA A 88 -9.91 -18.32 -13.14
N ALA A 89 -9.52 -17.32 -13.95
CA ALA A 89 -9.35 -17.47 -15.39
C ALA A 89 -7.89 -17.64 -15.83
N ALA A 90 -6.93 -17.17 -15.02
CA ALA A 90 -5.51 -17.18 -15.40
C ALA A 90 -4.61 -17.50 -14.20
N ALA A 91 -3.83 -18.58 -14.32
CA ALA A 91 -2.92 -19.04 -13.28
C ALA A 91 -1.87 -17.98 -12.89
N CYS A 92 -1.45 -17.10 -13.81
CA CYS A 92 -0.52 -16.02 -13.50
C CYS A 92 -1.14 -14.93 -12.62
N ILE A 93 -2.43 -14.62 -12.81
CA ILE A 93 -3.16 -13.67 -11.97
C ILE A 93 -3.36 -14.31 -10.59
N ALA A 94 -3.82 -15.56 -10.53
CA ALA A 94 -3.96 -16.29 -9.28
C ALA A 94 -2.65 -16.34 -8.48
N ALA A 95 -1.53 -16.60 -9.16
CA ALA A 95 -0.20 -16.62 -8.53
C ALA A 95 0.20 -15.24 -8.00
N ALA A 96 -0.03 -14.17 -8.76
CA ALA A 96 0.23 -12.80 -8.32
C ALA A 96 -0.62 -12.43 -7.09
N SER A 97 -1.89 -12.82 -7.07
CA SER A 97 -2.81 -12.60 -5.95
C SER A 97 -2.37 -13.32 -4.67
N VAL A 98 -1.89 -14.57 -4.77
CA VAL A 98 -1.29 -15.29 -3.63
C VAL A 98 -0.04 -14.56 -3.13
N LEU A 99 0.87 -14.16 -4.02
CA LEU A 99 2.08 -13.42 -3.64
C LEU A 99 1.73 -12.12 -2.92
N ALA A 100 0.78 -11.34 -3.44
CA ALA A 100 0.35 -10.08 -2.86
C ALA A 100 -0.29 -10.28 -1.48
N LYS A 101 -1.22 -11.24 -1.36
CA LYS A 101 -1.96 -11.51 -0.12
C LYS A 101 -1.05 -11.98 1.01
N VAL A 102 -0.21 -12.99 0.75
CA VAL A 102 0.72 -13.52 1.76
C VAL A 102 1.73 -12.47 2.19
N SER A 103 2.27 -11.69 1.24
CA SER A 103 3.23 -10.63 1.55
C SER A 103 2.60 -9.54 2.41
N ARG A 104 1.36 -9.13 2.10
CA ARG A 104 0.60 -8.18 2.92
C ARG A 104 0.32 -8.73 4.32
N ASP A 105 -0.14 -9.96 4.44
CA ASP A 105 -0.52 -10.53 5.74
C ASP A 105 0.68 -10.65 6.67
N ARG A 106 1.85 -11.07 6.14
CA ARG A 106 3.11 -11.10 6.87
C ARG A 106 3.55 -9.71 7.33
N LEU A 107 3.39 -8.67 6.49
CA LEU A 107 3.67 -7.29 6.88
C LEU A 107 2.78 -6.84 8.05
N MET A 108 1.48 -7.15 8.01
CA MET A 108 0.57 -6.77 9.08
C MET A 108 0.85 -7.52 10.40
N VAL A 109 1.29 -8.78 10.32
CA VAL A 109 1.73 -9.54 11.51
C VAL A 109 2.99 -8.93 12.11
N ALA A 110 3.99 -8.59 11.29
CA ALA A 110 5.19 -7.91 11.77
C ALA A 110 4.87 -6.54 12.40
N MET A 111 3.90 -5.82 11.83
CA MET A 111 3.47 -4.50 12.29
C MET A 111 2.91 -4.50 13.71
N GLU A 112 2.35 -5.61 14.21
CA GLU A 112 1.90 -5.72 15.60
C GLU A 112 3.06 -5.52 16.59
N SER A 113 4.27 -5.93 16.23
CA SER A 113 5.45 -5.71 17.08
C SER A 113 5.88 -4.23 17.11
N GLU A 114 5.66 -3.49 16.00
CA GLU A 114 5.99 -2.06 15.92
C GLU A 114 4.91 -1.16 16.52
N LEU A 115 3.65 -1.59 16.47
CA LEU A 115 2.47 -0.86 16.89
C LEU A 115 1.56 -1.80 17.72
N PRO A 116 1.96 -2.12 18.96
CA PRO A 116 1.26 -3.10 19.76
C PRO A 116 -0.13 -2.60 20.20
N GLY A 117 -1.08 -3.53 20.31
CA GLY A 117 -2.40 -3.27 20.86
C GLY A 117 -3.44 -2.82 19.84
N TYR A 118 -3.05 -2.70 18.56
CA TYR A 118 -3.99 -2.48 17.46
C TYR A 118 -4.65 -3.77 16.97
N GLY A 119 -4.01 -4.93 17.09
CA GLY A 119 -4.54 -6.21 16.61
C GLY A 119 -4.27 -6.48 15.12
N PHE A 120 -3.22 -5.87 14.57
CA PHE A 120 -2.87 -5.99 13.14
C PHE A 120 -2.55 -7.42 12.73
N ALA A 121 -1.99 -8.22 13.63
CA ALA A 121 -1.70 -9.63 13.38
C ALA A 121 -2.97 -10.44 13.07
N ASP A 122 -4.12 -10.07 13.62
CA ASP A 122 -5.38 -10.80 13.44
C ASP A 122 -6.16 -10.25 12.25
N HIS A 123 -6.55 -8.97 12.33
CA HIS A 123 -7.48 -8.39 11.34
C HIS A 123 -6.77 -7.74 10.14
N LYS A 124 -5.43 -7.77 10.06
CA LYS A 124 -4.63 -7.30 8.90
C LYS A 124 -4.96 -5.86 8.45
N GLY A 125 -5.40 -5.02 9.39
CA GLY A 125 -5.81 -3.64 9.13
C GLY A 125 -7.21 -3.46 8.52
N TYR A 126 -7.99 -4.54 8.32
CA TYR A 126 -9.40 -4.43 7.92
C TYR A 126 -10.23 -3.74 9.01
N ASN A 127 -11.33 -3.08 8.60
CA ASN A 127 -12.24 -2.40 9.50
C ASN A 127 -13.12 -3.44 10.23
N THR A 128 -12.61 -3.95 11.35
CA THR A 128 -13.33 -4.85 12.26
C THR A 128 -13.73 -4.10 13.52
N ARG A 129 -14.67 -4.66 14.30
CA ARG A 129 -15.04 -4.10 15.60
C ARG A 129 -13.83 -3.96 16.53
N ALA A 130 -12.92 -4.94 16.51
CA ALA A 130 -11.68 -4.91 17.28
C ALA A 130 -10.78 -3.75 16.85
N HIS A 131 -10.59 -3.55 15.54
CA HIS A 131 -9.79 -2.44 15.02
C HIS A 131 -10.40 -1.08 15.36
N GLY A 132 -11.73 -0.93 15.24
CA GLY A 132 -12.43 0.30 15.64
C GLY A 132 -12.25 0.62 17.13
N ALA A 133 -12.34 -0.38 17.99
CA ALA A 133 -12.10 -0.21 19.43
C ALA A 133 -10.64 0.17 19.74
N ALA A 134 -9.68 -0.45 19.06
CA ALA A 134 -8.27 -0.08 19.21
C ALA A 134 -7.99 1.35 18.74
N LEU A 135 -8.56 1.75 17.61
CA LEU A 135 -8.47 3.12 17.08
C LEU A 135 -9.08 4.16 18.04
N ALA A 136 -10.23 3.87 18.65
CA ALA A 136 -10.84 4.76 19.63
C ALA A 136 -10.01 4.89 20.92
N ARG A 137 -9.29 3.83 21.31
CA ARG A 137 -8.46 3.79 22.52
C ARG A 137 -7.06 4.38 22.34
N LEU A 138 -6.41 4.11 21.20
CA LEU A 138 -5.01 4.43 20.95
C LEU A 138 -4.82 5.63 20.00
N GLY A 139 -5.91 6.09 19.38
CA GLY A 139 -5.85 7.02 18.24
C GLY A 139 -5.37 6.34 16.95
N PRO A 140 -5.31 7.06 15.83
CA PRO A 140 -4.71 6.58 14.59
C PRO A 140 -3.17 6.68 14.62
N SER A 141 -2.50 5.68 14.05
CA SER A 141 -1.04 5.62 13.88
C SER A 141 -0.59 6.14 12.50
N ARG A 142 0.74 6.17 12.28
CA ARG A 142 1.35 6.47 10.96
C ARG A 142 0.93 5.51 9.83
N GLN A 143 0.50 4.29 10.18
CA GLN A 143 0.14 3.26 9.20
C GLN A 143 -1.35 3.34 8.80
N HIS A 144 -2.15 4.11 9.53
CA HIS A 144 -3.55 4.34 9.19
C HIS A 144 -3.66 5.31 8.01
N ARG A 145 -4.70 5.10 7.20
CA ARG A 145 -5.00 5.94 6.03
C ARG A 145 -5.99 7.02 6.45
N TYR A 146 -5.52 8.24 6.63
CA TYR A 146 -6.32 9.36 7.13
C TYR A 146 -7.40 9.81 6.13
N SER A 147 -7.24 9.48 4.86
CA SER A 147 -8.29 9.69 3.84
C SER A 147 -9.49 8.76 4.01
N PHE A 148 -9.37 7.66 4.76
CA PHE A 148 -10.45 6.69 4.93
C PHE A 148 -11.44 7.16 6.00
N ILE A 149 -12.73 7.03 5.71
CA ILE A 149 -13.79 7.63 6.53
C ILE A 149 -13.78 7.19 8.00
N ASN A 150 -13.41 5.94 8.28
CA ASN A 150 -13.34 5.40 9.64
C ASN A 150 -12.21 6.04 10.47
N VAL A 151 -11.11 6.46 9.82
CA VAL A 151 -10.00 7.15 10.47
C VAL A 151 -10.30 8.64 10.55
N ARG A 152 -10.79 9.23 9.44
CA ARG A 152 -11.10 10.66 9.34
C ARG A 152 -12.09 11.12 10.41
N ARG A 153 -13.13 10.33 10.71
CA ARG A 153 -14.11 10.65 11.76
C ARG A 153 -13.46 10.79 13.13
N LEU A 154 -12.55 9.89 13.49
CA LEU A 154 -11.87 9.95 14.78
C LEU A 154 -10.95 11.17 14.94
N VAL A 155 -10.41 11.68 13.84
CA VAL A 155 -9.54 12.87 13.83
C VAL A 155 -10.36 14.17 13.86
N LEU A 156 -11.54 14.18 13.25
CA LEU A 156 -12.41 15.37 13.21
C LEU A 156 -13.34 15.49 14.41
N ASP A 157 -13.77 14.35 14.97
CA ASP A 157 -14.68 14.28 16.12
C ASP A 157 -13.91 14.27 17.46
N GLY A 158 -12.57 14.31 17.41
CA GLY A 158 -11.72 14.46 18.60
C GLY A 158 -11.66 15.92 19.05
N GLU A 159 -12.33 16.24 20.16
CA GLU A 159 -12.01 17.42 20.97
C GLU A 159 -10.48 17.48 21.23
N PRO A 160 -9.85 18.67 21.26
CA PRO A 160 -8.40 18.78 21.44
C PRO A 160 -8.00 18.30 22.84
N GLY A 161 -7.68 17.01 22.94
CA GLY A 161 -7.07 16.42 24.12
C GLY A 161 -5.60 16.81 24.19
N GLU A 162 -5.22 17.49 25.27
CA GLU A 162 -3.85 17.78 25.67
C GLU A 162 -2.98 16.52 25.67
N HIS A 163 -2.25 16.26 24.59
CA HIS A 163 -1.17 15.28 24.60
C HIS A 163 0.05 15.80 23.85
N GLY A 164 0.98 16.35 24.64
CA GLY A 164 2.42 16.24 24.46
C GLY A 164 3.02 17.07 23.33
N GLU A 165 3.60 18.21 23.68
CA GLU A 165 4.61 18.91 22.90
C GLU A 165 5.64 17.91 22.36
N LEU A 166 5.65 17.68 21.05
CA LEU A 166 6.86 17.24 20.38
C LEU A 166 7.74 18.47 20.22
N GLU A 167 8.77 18.58 21.07
CA GLU A 167 9.88 19.50 20.87
C GLU A 167 10.53 19.23 19.51
N CYS A 168 10.23 20.09 18.54
CA CYS A 168 11.04 20.22 17.32
C CYS A 168 12.27 21.05 17.69
N GLY A 169 13.42 20.39 17.73
CA GLY A 169 14.70 20.95 18.15
C GLY A 169 15.05 22.27 17.48
N LYS A 170 15.56 23.18 18.30
CA LYS A 170 16.19 24.45 17.91
C LYS A 170 17.22 24.22 16.80
N MET A 171 16.97 24.74 15.61
CA MET A 171 18.04 25.13 14.68
C MET A 171 18.10 26.66 14.67
N GLY A 172 19.26 27.17 15.07
CA GLY A 172 19.53 28.59 15.22
C GLY A 172 19.38 29.33 13.91
N THR A 173 18.66 30.45 13.95
CA THR A 173 18.63 31.44 12.88
C THR A 173 19.83 32.37 13.06
N VAL A 174 20.75 32.29 12.10
CA VAL A 174 21.80 33.29 11.90
C VAL A 174 21.15 34.56 11.35
N SER A 175 21.53 35.70 11.91
CA SER A 175 21.05 37.06 11.59
C SER A 175 21.60 37.57 10.24
N PRO A 176 21.12 38.71 9.72
CA PRO A 176 20.93 38.97 8.30
C PRO A 176 22.18 39.54 7.62
N VAL A 177 22.26 39.35 6.30
CA VAL A 177 23.15 40.10 5.43
C VAL A 177 22.29 41.00 4.55
N ASP A 178 22.39 42.30 4.77
CA ASP A 178 22.02 43.34 3.82
C ASP A 178 23.00 43.33 2.64
N SER A 179 22.48 43.39 1.42
CA SER A 179 23.01 44.28 0.37
C SER A 179 22.13 44.22 -0.87
N ASP A 180 21.58 45.39 -1.20
CA ASP A 180 21.02 45.78 -2.49
C ASP A 180 21.78 45.25 -3.72
N LEU A 181 21.05 45.02 -4.81
CA LEU A 181 21.33 45.61 -6.12
C LEU A 181 20.27 45.24 -7.19
N CYS A 182 19.60 46.30 -7.67
CA CYS A 182 19.22 46.63 -9.05
C CYS A 182 18.41 45.66 -9.95
N GLU A 183 17.23 46.17 -10.33
CA GLU A 183 16.71 46.38 -11.70
C GLU A 183 16.89 45.31 -12.79
N GLY A 184 15.78 44.96 -13.47
CA GLY A 184 15.86 44.50 -14.86
C GLY A 184 14.71 43.65 -15.40
N GLN A 185 13.64 44.33 -15.83
CA GLN A 185 12.87 44.09 -17.08
C GLN A 185 12.33 42.69 -17.46
N LEU A 186 10.99 42.63 -17.55
CA LEU A 186 10.17 42.16 -18.68
C LEU A 186 10.88 41.37 -19.81
N SER A 187 10.43 40.13 -20.06
CA SER A 187 9.73 39.73 -21.31
C SER A 187 9.70 38.20 -21.54
N ARG A 188 8.53 37.75 -22.04
CA ARG A 188 8.17 36.46 -22.68
C ARG A 188 7.63 35.34 -21.80
#